data_AF-A0AAN5PMY6-F1
#
_entry.id   AF-A0AAN5PMY6-F1
#
_cell.length_a   1.000
_cell.length_b   1.000
_cell.length_c   1.000
_cell.angle_alpha   90.00
_cell.angle_beta   90.00
_cell.angle_gamma   90.00
#
_symmetry.space_group_name_H-M   'P 1'
#
loop_
_entity.id
_entity.type
_entity.pdbx_description
1 polymer ?
#
loop_
_entity_poly.entity_id
_entity_poly.type
_entity_poly.pdbx_seq_one_letter_code
_entity_poly.pdbx_strand_id
1 'polypeptide(L)' 'GYDDPLVPIEQVNQFSIEMTERKVDWQVHVYGQTAHSFTDPNANDDEMGLHYNKLADQRSWQSTQLFLQDLFA' A
#
# COMPACT_ATOMS: atom_id res chain seq x y z
N GLY A 1 -3.13 -1.44 -3.80
CA GLY A 1 -2.83 -2.81 -3.36
C GLY A 1 -2.06 -3.54 -4.43
N TYR A 2 -1.95 -4.86 -4.38
CA TYR A 2 -1.21 -5.64 -5.40
C TYR A 2 -1.87 -5.60 -6.78
N ASP A 3 -3.21 -5.58 -6.82
CA ASP A 3 -4.01 -5.61 -8.05
C ASP A 3 -4.42 -4.20 -8.50
N ASP A 4 -3.67 -3.18 -8.06
CA ASP A 4 -3.92 -1.79 -8.39
C ASP A 4 -3.50 -1.51 -9.84
N PRO A 5 -4.45 -1.19 -10.76
CA PRO A 5 -4.10 -0.96 -12.16
C PRO A 5 -3.40 0.39 -12.38
N LEU A 6 -3.46 1.30 -11.41
CA LEU A 6 -2.86 2.63 -11.50
C LEU A 6 -1.36 2.60 -11.12
N VAL A 7 -0.94 1.59 -10.35
CA VAL A 7 0.45 1.41 -9.92
C VAL A 7 0.91 -0.05 -10.15
N PRO A 8 1.48 -0.35 -11.32
CA PRO A 8 2.04 -1.67 -11.62
C PRO A 8 3.12 -2.11 -10.63
N ILE A 9 3.24 -3.42 -10.39
CA ILE A 9 4.20 -3.98 -9.42
C ILE A 9 5.66 -3.66 -9.76
N GLU A 10 5.98 -3.47 -11.04
CA GLU A 10 7.30 -3.06 -11.50
C GLU A 10 7.70 -1.70 -10.94
N GLN A 11 6.76 -0.75 -10.79
CA GLN A 11 7.04 0.56 -10.20
C GLN A 11 7.32 0.45 -8.70
N VAL A 12 6.60 -0.43 -8.00
CA VAL A 12 6.86 -0.74 -6.58
C VAL A 12 8.25 -1.35 -6.39
N ASN A 13 8.65 -2.24 -7.30
CA ASN A 13 9.99 -2.83 -7.30
C ASN A 13 11.08 -1.79 -7.61
N GLN A 14 10.86 -0.89 -8.57
CA GLN A 14 11.78 0.21 -8.86
C GLN A 14 11.98 1.13 -7.65
N PHE A 15 10.90 1.50 -6.97
CA PHE A 15 10.98 2.26 -5.72
C PHE A 15 11.80 1.53 -4.64
N SER A 16 11.53 0.23 -4.46
CA SER A 16 12.25 -0.63 -3.49
C SER A 16 13.76 -0.67 -3.77
N ILE A 17 14.15 -0.74 -5.04
CA ILE A 17 15.55 -0.67 -5.47
C ILE A 17 16.15 0.69 -5.12
N GLU A 18 15.50 1.79 -5.50
CA GLU A 18 16.01 3.15 -5.26
C GLU A 18 16.24 3.44 -3.77
N MET A 19 15.30 3.04 -2.91
CA MET A 19 15.39 3.23 -1.46
C MET A 19 16.52 2.39 -0.85
N THR A 20 16.69 1.16 -1.34
CA THR A 20 17.77 0.26 -0.91
C THR A 20 19.14 0.79 -1.31
N GLU A 21 19.31 1.24 -2.57
CA GLU A 21 20.57 1.82 -3.05
C GLU A 21 20.99 3.06 -2.26
N ARG A 22 20.01 3.85 -1.83
CA ARG A 22 20.22 5.05 -0.98
C ARG A 22 20.41 4.72 0.50
N LYS A 23 20.33 3.44 0.89
CA LYS A 23 20.46 2.96 2.28
C LYS A 23 19.45 3.64 3.23
N VAL A 24 18.24 3.89 2.75
CA VAL A 24 17.15 4.41 3.58
C VAL A 24 16.63 3.30 4.49
N ASP A 25 16.14 3.64 5.68
CA ASP A 25 15.31 2.73 6.47
C ASP A 25 13.88 2.75 5.90
N TRP A 26 13.48 1.67 5.22
CA TRP A 26 12.24 1.64 4.45
C TRP A 26 11.54 0.29 4.54
N GLN A 27 10.21 0.34 4.42
CA GLN A 27 9.34 -0.83 4.30
C GLN A 27 8.28 -0.55 3.24
N VAL A 28 7.89 -1.57 2.48
CA VAL A 28 6.71 -1.55 1.62
C VAL A 28 5.81 -2.72 1.98
N HIS A 29 4.54 -2.43 2.25
CA HIS A 29 3.52 -3.43 2.52
C HIS A 29 2.63 -3.59 1.29
N VAL A 30 2.63 -4.79 0.70
CA VAL A 30 1.82 -5.12 -0.47
C VAL A 30 0.70 -6.07 -0.07
N TYR A 31 -0.55 -5.64 -0.26
CA TYR A 31 -1.74 -6.40 0.08
C TYR A 31 -2.33 -7.06 -1.17
N GLY A 32 -2.42 -8.39 -1.21
CA GLY A 32 -3.05 -9.12 -2.31
C GLY A 32 -4.57 -8.93 -2.36
N GLN A 33 -5.19 -9.18 -3.53
CA GLN A 33 -6.64 -9.02 -3.74
C GLN A 33 -7.12 -7.59 -3.41
N THR A 34 -6.29 -6.59 -3.71
CA THR A 34 -6.49 -5.21 -3.26
C THR A 34 -6.17 -4.25 -4.39
N ALA A 35 -7.19 -3.52 -4.85
CA ALA A 35 -7.08 -2.55 -5.93
C ALA A 35 -6.66 -1.16 -5.42
N HIS A 36 -6.92 -0.10 -6.22
CA HIS A 36 -6.76 1.28 -5.78
C HIS A 36 -7.89 1.69 -4.82
N SER A 37 -7.70 2.77 -4.06
CA SER A 37 -8.70 3.32 -3.11
C SER A 37 -9.19 2.32 -2.05
N PHE A 38 -8.40 1.33 -1.69
CA PHE A 38 -8.83 0.23 -0.80
C PHE A 38 -9.18 0.63 0.63
N THR A 39 -8.86 1.86 1.04
CA THR A 39 -9.20 2.44 2.35
C THR A 39 -10.48 3.28 2.34
N ASP A 40 -11.07 3.56 1.16
CA ASP A 40 -12.33 4.30 1.06
C ASP A 40 -13.51 3.33 0.99
N PRO A 41 -14.39 3.26 2.00
CA PRO A 41 -15.55 2.37 2.00
C PRO A 41 -16.55 2.61 0.85
N ASN A 42 -16.48 3.77 0.18
CA ASN A 42 -17.35 4.10 -0.94
C ASN A 42 -16.72 3.79 -2.31
N ALA A 43 -15.47 3.32 -2.36
CA ALA A 43 -14.81 2.98 -3.61
C ALA A 43 -15.44 1.74 -4.26
N ASN A 44 -16.05 1.95 -5.42
CA ASN A 44 -16.70 0.91 -6.21
C ASN A 44 -16.76 1.31 -7.70
N ASP A 45 -15.61 1.34 -8.37
CA ASP A 45 -15.48 1.66 -9.78
C ASP A 45 -14.57 0.63 -10.47
N ASP A 46 -15.18 -0.32 -11.16
CA ASP A 46 -14.47 -1.40 -11.87
C ASP A 46 -13.61 -0.86 -13.03
N GLU A 47 -14.06 0.18 -13.74
CA GLU A 47 -13.36 0.71 -14.91
C GLU A 47 -12.05 1.40 -14.50
N MET A 48 -12.07 2.10 -13.37
CA MET A 48 -10.90 2.77 -12.80
C MET A 48 -10.10 1.88 -11.84
N GLY A 49 -10.61 0.69 -11.49
CA GLY A 49 -10.00 -0.23 -10.53
C GLY A 49 -9.98 0.30 -9.10
N LEU A 50 -11.04 0.99 -8.69
CA LEU A 50 -11.20 1.54 -7.34
C LEU A 50 -12.12 0.63 -6.52
N HIS A 51 -11.58 -0.09 -5.55
CA HIS A 51 -12.38 -1.01 -4.73
C HIS A 51 -11.96 -0.98 -3.28
N TYR A 52 -12.95 -0.79 -2.41
CA TYR A 52 -12.76 -0.97 -0.98
C TYR A 52 -12.32 -2.40 -0.63
N ASN A 53 -11.30 -2.54 0.22
CA ASN A 53 -10.95 -3.81 0.82
C ASN A 53 -10.74 -3.63 2.33
N LYS A 54 -11.76 -4.02 3.10
CA LYS A 54 -11.78 -3.91 4.57
C LYS A 54 -10.58 -4.52 5.27
N LEU A 55 -10.08 -5.67 4.80
CA LEU A 55 -8.94 -6.33 5.45
C LEU A 55 -7.63 -5.59 5.15
N ALA A 56 -7.45 -5.12 3.92
CA ALA A 56 -6.28 -4.33 3.55
C ALA A 56 -6.27 -2.98 4.26
N ASP A 57 -7.42 -2.32 4.35
CA ASP A 57 -7.65 -1.09 5.11
C ASP A 57 -7.17 -1.25 6.57
N GLN A 58 -7.76 -2.20 7.30
CA GLN A 58 -7.41 -2.46 8.69
C GLN A 58 -5.93 -2.81 8.91
N ARG A 59 -5.35 -3.66 8.06
CA ARG A 59 -3.93 -4.06 8.16
C ARG A 59 -3.00 -2.90 7.85
N SER A 60 -3.31 -2.12 6.82
CA SER A 60 -2.52 -0.95 6.45
C SER A 60 -2.48 0.07 7.59
N TRP A 61 -3.62 0.31 8.23
CA TRP A 61 -3.71 1.21 9.37
C TRP A 61 -2.90 0.71 10.56
N GLN A 62 -2.97 -0.60 10.87
CA GLN A 62 -2.17 -1.19 11.93
C GLN A 62 -0.67 -1.03 11.68
N SER A 63 -0.20 -1.28 10.44
CA SER A 63 1.19 -1.05 10.07
C SER A 63 1.61 0.41 10.21
N THR A 64 0.76 1.36 9.81
CA THR A 64 1.01 2.80 10.01
C THR A 64 1.15 3.15 11.49
N GLN A 65 0.28 2.62 12.35
CA GLN A 65 0.34 2.87 13.79
C GLN A 65 1.63 2.34 14.42
N LEU A 66 2.07 1.14 14.03
CA LEU A 66 3.33 0.57 14.51
C LEU A 66 4.53 1.44 14.10
N PHE A 67 4.59 1.86 12.83
CA PHE A 67 5.64 2.76 12.35
C PHE A 67 5.69 4.08 13.14
N LEU A 68 4.54 4.70 13.40
CA LEU A 68 4.47 5.94 14.18
C LEU A 68 4.87 5.72 15.65
N GLN A 69 4.55 4.56 16.23
CA GLN A 69 5.00 4.21 17.58
C GLN A 69 6.52 4.10 17.63
N ASP A 70 7.13 3.41 16.66
CA ASP A 70 8.59 3.25 16.60
C ASP A 70 9.32 4.60 16.48
N LEU A 71 8.74 5.57 15.78
CA LEU A 71 9.35 6.90 15.60
C LEU A 71 9.22 7.84 16.81
N PHE A 72 8.16 7.71 17.60
CA PHE A 72 7.79 8.69 18.63
C PHE A 72 7.75 8.13 20.06
N ALA A 73 8.21 6.89 20.27
CA ALA A 73 8.31 6.27 21.59
C ALA A 73 9.36 6.94 22.51
#